data_AF-A0A6L9G9Y4-F1
#
_entry.id   AF-A0A6L9G9Y4-F1
#
_cell.length_a   1.000
_cell.length_b   1.000
_cell.length_c   1.000
_cell.angle_alpha   90.00
_cell.angle_beta   90.00
_cell.angle_gamma   90.00
#
_symmetry.space_group_name_H-M   'P 1'
#
loop_
_entity.id
_entity.type
_entity.pdbx_description
1 polymer ?
#
loop_
_entity_poly.entity_id
_entity_poly.type
_entity_poly.pdbx_seq_one_letter_code
_entity_poly.pdbx_strand_id
1 'polypeptide(L)'
;LTQFAFLAHEAAHRQILASGKTNDKLGRFLANFVVGISYQWWMNKHSKHHATPNTIGKDPDIEWDTISFQPADAKRQRGLLRWITQRQGYLFFPLLTLEGLNLHLQSIKYLFIGQRVKHRRRELISIGLRIALYLGAVFFLLPMGMAFAFLGVQLAVFGIYMGASFAPNHKGMPLVPADARIDFFSRQVLTGRNVLARSSFGNSVLSHVYGGLNYQVEHHLFPAMPRANLAGVSRIVRSYCAEHRIPYTVASVRESYAQVIS
;
A
#
# COMPACT_ATOMS: atom_id res chain seq x y z
N LEU A 1 -1.64 14.26 1.59
CA LEU A 1 -2.02 13.36 0.47
C LEU A 1 -2.30 11.93 0.97
N THR A 2 -1.39 11.30 1.71
CA THR A 2 -1.52 9.92 2.24
C THR A 2 -2.82 9.63 2.98
N GLN A 3 -3.27 10.51 3.88
CA GLN A 3 -4.53 10.31 4.61
C GLN A 3 -5.75 10.26 3.68
N PHE A 4 -5.77 11.04 2.59
CA PHE A 4 -6.82 10.91 1.56
C PHE A 4 -6.69 9.62 0.76
N ALA A 5 -5.47 9.10 0.56
CA ALA A 5 -5.25 7.80 -0.04
C ALA A 5 -5.78 6.66 0.85
N PHE A 6 -5.64 6.77 2.18
CA PHE A 6 -6.30 5.84 3.11
C PHE A 6 -7.83 5.91 3.00
N LEU A 7 -8.42 7.10 2.96
CA LEU A 7 -9.87 7.23 2.75
C LEU A 7 -10.32 6.67 1.40
N ALA A 8 -9.53 6.86 0.33
CA ALA A 8 -9.80 6.25 -0.97
C ALA A 8 -9.75 4.73 -0.91
N HIS A 9 -8.79 4.17 -0.17
CA HIS A 9 -8.64 2.74 0.10
C HIS A 9 -9.80 2.18 0.94
N GLU A 10 -10.22 2.86 1.99
CA GLU A 10 -11.38 2.48 2.81
C GLU A 10 -12.68 2.52 2.00
N ALA A 11 -12.85 3.54 1.14
CA ALA A 11 -13.97 3.61 0.20
C ALA A 11 -13.93 2.46 -0.82
N ALA A 12 -12.76 2.12 -1.35
CA ALA A 12 -12.58 0.97 -2.24
C ALA A 12 -13.01 -0.36 -1.61
N HIS A 13 -12.81 -0.48 -0.30
CA HIS A 13 -13.26 -1.61 0.50
C HIS A 13 -14.69 -1.50 1.04
N ARG A 14 -15.40 -0.42 0.70
CA ARG A 14 -16.78 -0.12 1.13
C ARG A 14 -16.94 0.06 2.64
N GLN A 15 -15.91 0.54 3.32
CA GLN A 15 -15.88 0.71 4.77
C GLN A 15 -16.55 2.00 5.25
N ILE A 16 -16.74 3.00 4.36
CA ILE A 16 -17.14 4.35 4.75
C ILE A 16 -18.66 4.54 4.69
N LEU A 17 -19.28 4.18 3.57
CA LEU A 17 -20.70 4.45 3.30
C LEU A 17 -21.50 3.14 3.25
N ALA A 18 -22.81 3.22 3.51
CA ALA A 18 -23.68 2.04 3.45
C ALA A 18 -23.82 1.45 2.02
N SER A 19 -23.75 2.30 0.98
CA SER A 19 -23.94 1.88 -0.42
C SER A 19 -22.61 1.66 -1.13
N GLY A 20 -22.44 0.48 -1.74
CA GLY A 20 -21.26 0.19 -2.58
C GLY A 20 -21.09 1.17 -3.74
N LYS A 21 -22.19 1.58 -4.40
CA LYS A 21 -22.13 2.56 -5.51
C LYS A 21 -21.65 3.93 -5.04
N THR A 22 -22.03 4.35 -3.84
CA THR A 22 -21.60 5.65 -3.29
C THR A 22 -20.17 5.60 -2.81
N ASN A 23 -19.73 4.49 -2.21
CA ASN A 23 -18.31 4.22 -1.93
C ASN A 23 -17.47 4.26 -3.22
N ASP A 24 -17.92 3.63 -4.30
CA ASP A 24 -17.20 3.67 -5.59
C ASP A 24 -17.07 5.11 -6.13
N LYS A 25 -18.10 5.95 -5.95
CA LYS A 25 -18.03 7.37 -6.34
C LYS A 25 -17.04 8.13 -5.46
N LEU A 26 -17.12 7.96 -4.14
CA LEU A 26 -16.22 8.59 -3.18
C LEU A 26 -14.76 8.18 -3.41
N GLY A 27 -14.51 6.88 -3.52
CA GLY A 27 -13.20 6.30 -3.78
C GLY A 27 -12.60 6.80 -5.09
N ARG A 28 -13.39 6.88 -6.17
CA ARG A 28 -12.92 7.48 -7.44
C ARG A 28 -12.61 8.95 -7.32
N PHE A 29 -13.43 9.74 -6.62
CA PHE A 29 -13.15 11.16 -6.43
C PHE A 29 -11.86 11.36 -5.61
N LEU A 30 -11.73 10.67 -4.48
CA LEU A 30 -10.55 10.75 -3.63
C LEU A 30 -9.29 10.25 -4.36
N ALA A 31 -9.35 9.10 -5.03
CA ALA A 31 -8.22 8.54 -5.77
C ALA A 31 -7.84 9.43 -6.96
N ASN A 32 -8.78 9.75 -7.85
CA ASN A 32 -8.47 10.40 -9.12
C ASN A 32 -8.22 11.91 -8.96
N PHE A 33 -9.09 12.63 -8.24
CA PHE A 33 -9.04 14.09 -8.16
C PHE A 33 -8.19 14.59 -6.98
N VAL A 34 -8.27 13.95 -5.81
CA VAL A 34 -7.50 14.41 -4.64
C VAL A 34 -6.09 13.83 -4.67
N VAL A 35 -5.98 12.51 -4.75
CA VAL A 35 -4.71 11.79 -4.72
C VAL A 35 -4.00 11.80 -6.07
N GLY A 36 -4.72 11.72 -7.19
CA GLY A 36 -4.16 11.70 -8.55
C GLY A 36 -3.65 10.35 -9.00
N ILE A 37 -4.28 9.27 -8.54
CA ILE A 37 -4.03 7.91 -9.01
C ILE A 37 -5.32 7.32 -9.57
N SER A 38 -5.20 6.41 -10.52
CA SER A 38 -6.31 5.67 -11.10
C SER A 38 -6.91 4.74 -10.05
N TYR A 39 -8.16 4.99 -9.69
CA TYR A 39 -8.93 4.09 -8.85
C TYR A 39 -9.00 2.69 -9.45
N GLN A 40 -9.19 2.58 -10.77
CA GLN A 40 -9.28 1.28 -11.43
C GLN A 40 -7.97 0.50 -11.43
N TRP A 41 -6.83 1.16 -11.61
CA TRP A 41 -5.50 0.55 -11.45
C TRP A 41 -5.33 0.00 -10.05
N TRP A 42 -5.59 0.84 -9.04
CA TRP A 42 -5.48 0.47 -7.64
C TRP A 42 -6.37 -0.73 -7.31
N MET A 43 -7.66 -0.70 -7.68
CA MET A 43 -8.58 -1.81 -7.46
C MET A 43 -8.09 -3.12 -8.10
N ASN A 44 -7.60 -3.07 -9.33
CA ASN A 44 -7.13 -4.27 -10.01
C ASN A 44 -5.86 -4.87 -9.37
N LYS A 45 -4.92 -4.02 -8.93
CA LYS A 45 -3.70 -4.43 -8.23
C LYS A 45 -4.04 -4.95 -6.82
N HIS A 46 -4.72 -4.11 -6.04
CA HIS A 46 -4.98 -4.31 -4.62
C HIS A 46 -5.91 -5.50 -4.35
N SER A 47 -6.95 -5.71 -5.16
CA SER A 47 -7.82 -6.89 -4.99
C SER A 47 -7.08 -8.21 -5.23
N LYS A 48 -6.07 -8.25 -6.10
CA LYS A 48 -5.23 -9.45 -6.30
C LYS A 48 -4.33 -9.69 -5.09
N HIS A 49 -3.71 -8.63 -4.58
CA HIS A 49 -2.91 -8.70 -3.36
C HIS A 49 -3.75 -9.24 -2.18
N HIS A 50 -4.96 -8.71 -1.95
CA HIS A 50 -5.85 -9.21 -0.90
C HIS A 50 -6.28 -10.67 -1.08
N ALA A 51 -6.49 -11.12 -2.32
CA ALA A 51 -6.90 -12.50 -2.59
C ALA A 51 -5.76 -13.49 -2.30
N THR A 52 -4.52 -13.14 -2.65
CA THR A 52 -3.38 -14.05 -2.58
C THR A 52 -2.10 -13.33 -2.13
N PRO A 53 -2.05 -12.76 -0.92
CA PRO A 53 -0.87 -12.01 -0.48
C PRO A 53 0.37 -12.91 -0.40
N ASN A 54 1.54 -12.31 -0.65
CA ASN A 54 2.87 -12.94 -0.71
C ASN A 54 2.93 -14.22 -1.56
N THR A 55 2.00 -14.42 -2.50
CA THR A 55 1.97 -15.63 -3.32
C THR A 55 2.72 -15.41 -4.62
N ILE A 56 3.79 -16.19 -4.82
CA ILE A 56 4.71 -16.03 -5.96
C ILE A 56 3.93 -16.16 -7.29
N GLY A 57 4.10 -15.17 -8.16
CA GLY A 57 3.44 -15.11 -9.47
C GLY A 57 1.95 -14.76 -9.44
N LYS A 58 1.38 -14.42 -8.28
CA LYS A 58 -0.03 -14.00 -8.14
C LYS A 58 -0.19 -12.66 -7.45
N ASP A 59 0.63 -12.38 -6.43
CA ASP A 59 0.61 -11.10 -5.73
C ASP A 59 1.45 -10.05 -6.47
N PRO A 60 0.83 -8.98 -6.99
CA PRO A 60 1.56 -7.92 -7.68
C PRO A 60 2.50 -7.12 -6.78
N ASP A 61 2.38 -7.19 -5.45
CA ASP A 61 3.22 -6.42 -4.52
C ASP A 61 4.61 -7.04 -4.30
N ILE A 62 4.81 -8.30 -4.70
CA ILE A 62 6.10 -9.00 -4.66
C ILE A 62 6.63 -9.37 -6.05
N GLU A 63 5.97 -8.87 -7.11
CA GLU A 63 6.49 -8.99 -8.47
C GLU A 63 7.81 -8.23 -8.61
N TRP A 64 8.57 -8.59 -9.64
CA TRP A 64 9.83 -7.95 -9.94
C TRP A 64 9.65 -6.43 -10.15
N ASP A 65 10.36 -5.64 -9.34
CA ASP A 65 10.58 -4.20 -9.56
C ASP A 65 11.99 -3.80 -9.08
N THR A 66 12.16 -2.56 -8.61
CA THR A 66 13.39 -2.00 -8.04
C THR A 66 13.79 -2.73 -6.74
N ILE A 67 12.81 -3.20 -5.97
CA ILE A 67 13.02 -4.04 -4.78
C ILE A 67 12.76 -5.49 -5.18
N SER A 68 13.67 -6.38 -4.77
CA SER A 68 13.56 -7.81 -5.02
C SER A 68 13.17 -8.55 -3.75
N PHE A 69 12.00 -9.19 -3.77
CA PHE A 69 11.53 -10.06 -2.69
C PHE A 69 11.92 -11.52 -2.89
N GLN A 70 12.36 -11.89 -4.09
CA GLN A 70 12.70 -13.28 -4.45
C GLN A 70 14.18 -13.41 -4.78
N PRO A 71 14.90 -14.43 -4.25
CA PRO A 71 16.29 -14.67 -4.60
C PRO A 71 16.52 -14.91 -6.11
N ALA A 72 15.54 -15.49 -6.79
CA ALA A 72 15.60 -15.74 -8.24
C ALA A 72 15.64 -14.41 -9.04
N ASP A 73 14.89 -13.41 -8.60
CA ASP A 73 14.82 -12.11 -9.25
C ASP A 73 16.10 -11.31 -9.01
N ALA A 74 16.59 -11.30 -7.77
CA ALA A 74 17.84 -10.65 -7.39
C ALA A 74 19.04 -11.15 -8.22
N LYS A 75 19.10 -12.45 -8.54
CA LYS A 75 20.17 -13.04 -9.37
C LYS A 75 20.18 -12.58 -10.82
N ARG A 76 19.03 -12.22 -11.37
CA ARG A 76 18.90 -11.78 -12.76
C ARG A 76 19.24 -10.29 -12.93
N GLN A 77 19.34 -9.52 -11.83
CA GLN A 77 19.66 -8.11 -11.89
C GLN A 77 21.13 -7.82 -12.26
N ARG A 78 21.35 -6.71 -12.98
CA ARG A 78 22.67 -6.28 -13.47
C ARG A 78 22.89 -4.79 -13.22
N GLY A 79 24.16 -4.35 -13.27
CA GLY A 79 24.54 -2.94 -13.17
C GLY A 79 24.02 -2.26 -11.89
N LEU A 80 23.44 -1.08 -12.04
CA LEU A 80 22.91 -0.27 -10.94
C LEU A 80 21.81 -1.01 -10.15
N LEU A 81 20.91 -1.73 -10.82
CA LEU A 81 19.84 -2.46 -10.13
C LEU A 81 20.42 -3.53 -9.20
N ARG A 82 21.43 -4.29 -9.65
CA ARG A 82 22.13 -5.26 -8.79
C ARG A 82 22.76 -4.58 -7.58
N TRP A 83 23.38 -3.42 -7.77
CA TRP A 83 23.96 -2.63 -6.67
C TRP A 83 22.90 -2.19 -5.66
N ILE A 84 21.74 -1.74 -6.14
CA ILE A 84 20.59 -1.37 -5.32
C ILE A 84 20.07 -2.59 -4.55
N THR A 85 19.78 -3.70 -5.22
CA THR A 85 19.20 -4.89 -4.57
C THR A 85 20.11 -5.52 -3.53
N GLN A 86 21.42 -5.53 -3.75
CA GLN A 86 22.39 -5.97 -2.73
C GLN A 86 22.39 -5.08 -1.48
N ARG A 87 21.85 -3.87 -1.57
CA ARG A 87 21.80 -2.85 -0.50
C ARG A 87 20.37 -2.42 -0.19
N GLN A 88 19.36 -3.11 -0.72
CA GLN A 88 17.96 -2.65 -0.67
C GLN A 88 17.46 -2.46 0.76
N GLY A 89 18.04 -3.22 1.71
CA GLY A 89 17.77 -3.03 3.13
C GLY A 89 18.11 -1.63 3.63
N TYR A 90 19.33 -1.17 3.35
CA TYR A 90 19.81 0.16 3.71
C TYR A 90 19.20 1.26 2.85
N LEU A 91 18.93 0.95 1.57
CA LEU A 91 18.35 1.89 0.62
C LEU A 91 16.82 2.00 0.73
N PHE A 92 16.18 1.26 1.63
CA PHE A 92 14.73 1.20 1.74
C PHE A 92 14.09 2.60 1.85
N PHE A 93 14.48 3.40 2.86
CA PHE A 93 13.93 4.75 3.04
C PHE A 93 14.29 5.72 1.90
N PRO A 94 15.55 5.77 1.41
CA PRO A 94 15.86 6.51 0.20
C PRO A 94 14.99 6.15 -1.01
N LEU A 95 14.76 4.86 -1.26
CA LEU A 95 13.91 4.39 -2.35
C LEU A 95 12.44 4.79 -2.14
N LEU A 96 11.94 4.80 -0.90
CA LEU A 96 10.58 5.26 -0.62
C LEU A 96 10.37 6.73 -1.00
N THR A 97 11.40 7.57 -1.08
CA THR A 97 11.25 8.95 -1.59
C THR A 97 10.80 8.99 -3.06
N LEU A 98 11.01 7.91 -3.81
CA LEU A 98 10.60 7.77 -5.20
C LEU A 98 9.24 7.07 -5.35
N GLU A 99 8.73 6.44 -4.29
CA GLU A 99 7.51 5.63 -4.36
C GLU A 99 6.27 6.47 -4.68
N GLY A 100 6.20 7.70 -4.18
CA GLY A 100 5.11 8.61 -4.52
C GLY A 100 5.01 8.89 -6.02
N LEU A 101 6.16 9.07 -6.67
CA LEU A 101 6.24 9.23 -8.12
C LEU A 101 5.91 7.91 -8.84
N ASN A 102 6.45 6.78 -8.37
CA ASN A 102 6.18 5.45 -8.93
C ASN A 102 4.67 5.15 -8.97
N LEU A 103 3.94 5.38 -7.87
CA LEU A 103 2.48 5.18 -7.80
C LEU A 103 1.73 6.01 -8.86
N HIS A 104 2.12 7.27 -9.08
CA HIS A 104 1.54 8.11 -10.14
C HIS A 104 1.86 7.58 -11.53
N LEU A 105 3.12 7.20 -11.79
CA LEU A 105 3.56 6.69 -13.08
C LEU A 105 2.85 5.37 -13.44
N GLN A 106 2.77 4.42 -12.52
CA GLN A 106 2.09 3.13 -12.75
C GLN A 106 0.60 3.34 -12.99
N SER A 107 -0.04 4.23 -12.23
CA SER A 107 -1.42 4.64 -12.43
C SER A 107 -1.65 5.19 -13.85
N ILE A 108 -0.83 6.16 -14.28
CA ILE A 108 -0.96 6.80 -15.59
C ILE A 108 -0.70 5.77 -16.69
N LYS A 109 0.38 5.01 -16.58
CA LYS A 109 0.72 3.92 -17.51
C LYS A 109 -0.46 2.98 -17.69
N TYR A 110 -1.08 2.51 -16.60
CA TYR A 110 -2.26 1.63 -16.67
C TYR A 110 -3.43 2.24 -17.47
N LEU A 111 -3.68 3.55 -17.33
CA LEU A 111 -4.75 4.22 -18.07
C LEU A 111 -4.47 4.28 -19.58
N PHE A 112 -3.21 4.35 -20.00
CA PHE A 112 -2.83 4.40 -21.41
C PHE A 112 -2.68 3.02 -22.05
N ILE A 113 -2.00 2.08 -21.39
CA ILE A 113 -1.64 0.78 -21.98
C ILE A 113 -2.52 -0.40 -21.51
N GLY A 114 -3.31 -0.23 -20.45
CA GLY A 114 -4.20 -1.30 -19.98
C GLY A 114 -5.25 -1.64 -21.03
N GLN A 115 -5.68 -2.89 -21.15
CA GLN A 115 -6.66 -3.27 -22.18
C GLN A 115 -8.12 -3.03 -21.76
N ARG A 116 -8.44 -3.26 -20.47
CA ARG A 116 -9.83 -3.22 -19.96
C ARG A 116 -9.97 -2.29 -18.76
N VAL A 117 -9.88 -0.99 -19.02
CA VAL A 117 -9.97 0.05 -17.97
C VAL A 117 -11.38 0.63 -17.93
N LYS A 118 -12.18 0.23 -16.93
CA LYS A 118 -13.51 0.80 -16.70
C LYS A 118 -13.39 2.29 -16.41
N HIS A 119 -14.27 3.10 -17.03
CA HIS A 119 -14.31 4.55 -16.87
C HIS A 119 -13.01 5.31 -17.23
N ARG A 120 -12.12 4.73 -18.05
CA ARG A 120 -10.84 5.34 -18.46
C ARG A 120 -10.91 6.84 -18.75
N ARG A 121 -11.83 7.25 -19.63
CA ARG A 121 -11.99 8.66 -20.03
C ARG A 121 -12.27 9.57 -18.83
N ARG A 122 -13.11 9.12 -17.89
CA ARG A 122 -13.44 9.90 -16.68
C ARG A 122 -12.23 10.02 -15.75
N GLU A 123 -11.47 8.93 -15.57
CA GLU A 123 -10.26 8.97 -14.73
C GLU A 123 -9.18 9.86 -15.36
N LEU A 124 -8.94 9.76 -16.67
CA LEU A 124 -8.02 10.63 -17.40
C LEU A 124 -8.40 12.12 -17.30
N ILE A 125 -9.68 12.45 -17.51
CA ILE A 125 -10.16 13.84 -17.36
C ILE A 125 -9.96 14.32 -15.92
N SER A 126 -10.34 13.51 -14.92
CA SER A 126 -10.24 13.89 -13.51
C SER A 126 -8.80 14.08 -13.05
N ILE A 127 -7.89 13.17 -13.42
CA ILE A 127 -6.47 13.24 -13.08
C ILE A 127 -5.80 14.37 -13.87
N GLY A 128 -6.12 14.53 -15.16
CA GLY A 128 -5.61 15.62 -15.98
C GLY A 128 -6.02 17.00 -15.45
N LEU A 129 -7.30 17.16 -15.09
CA LEU A 129 -7.81 18.40 -14.47
C LEU A 129 -7.11 18.68 -13.15
N ARG A 130 -6.96 17.66 -12.28
CA ARG A 130 -6.20 17.79 -11.04
C ARG A 130 -4.78 18.28 -11.32
N ILE A 131 -4.05 17.60 -12.21
CA ILE A 131 -2.66 17.93 -12.51
C ILE A 131 -2.56 19.38 -13.03
N ALA A 132 -3.43 19.76 -13.96
CA ALA A 132 -3.44 21.11 -14.52
C ALA A 132 -3.73 22.18 -13.45
N LEU A 133 -4.78 21.99 -12.64
CA LEU A 133 -5.13 22.94 -11.57
C LEU A 133 -4.03 23.00 -10.50
N TYR A 134 -3.50 21.84 -10.11
CA TYR A 134 -2.52 21.76 -9.04
C TYR A 134 -1.17 22.36 -9.45
N LEU A 135 -0.63 21.93 -10.59
CA LEU A 135 0.62 22.48 -11.11
C LEU A 135 0.44 23.95 -11.49
N GLY A 136 -0.68 24.32 -12.10
CA GLY A 136 -1.02 25.70 -12.40
C GLY A 136 -0.98 26.59 -11.15
N ALA A 137 -1.60 26.16 -10.05
CA ALA A 137 -1.55 26.89 -8.78
C ALA A 137 -0.13 26.96 -8.20
N VAL A 138 0.62 25.86 -8.21
CA VAL A 138 1.99 25.81 -7.67
C VAL A 138 2.93 26.75 -8.43
N PHE A 139 2.92 26.71 -9.77
CA PHE A 139 3.79 27.57 -10.60
C PHE A 139 3.28 29.01 -10.72
N PHE A 140 2.01 29.27 -10.41
CA PHE A 140 1.48 30.63 -10.28
C PHE A 140 1.89 31.29 -8.96
N LEU A 141 1.87 30.52 -7.86
CA LEU A 141 2.10 31.04 -6.51
C LEU A 141 3.58 31.05 -6.09
N LEU A 142 4.41 30.19 -6.67
CA LEU A 142 5.81 30.02 -6.28
C LEU A 142 6.77 30.34 -7.44
N PRO A 143 7.94 30.96 -7.16
CA PRO A 143 9.03 31.04 -8.14
C PRO A 143 9.42 29.65 -8.66
N MET A 144 9.86 29.58 -9.92
CA MET A 144 10.15 28.33 -10.63
C MET A 144 10.97 27.32 -9.81
N GLY A 145 12.08 27.75 -9.19
CA GLY A 145 12.92 26.87 -8.37
C GLY A 145 12.22 26.35 -7.12
N MET A 146 11.43 27.20 -6.45
CA MET A 146 10.64 26.82 -5.28
C MET A 146 9.49 25.88 -5.64
N ALA A 147 8.85 26.07 -6.80
CA ALA A 147 7.81 25.19 -7.32
C ALA A 147 8.34 23.75 -7.51
N PHE A 148 9.49 23.59 -8.16
CA PHE A 148 10.12 22.27 -8.32
C PHE A 148 10.54 21.66 -6.98
N ALA A 149 11.15 22.46 -6.10
CA ALA A 149 11.55 21.99 -4.77
C ALA A 149 10.33 21.53 -3.95
N PHE A 150 9.24 22.30 -3.97
CA PHE A 150 7.99 21.97 -3.30
C PHE A 150 7.42 20.64 -3.81
N LEU A 151 7.31 20.45 -5.13
CA LEU A 151 6.81 19.21 -5.72
C LEU A 151 7.72 18.02 -5.38
N GLY A 152 9.04 18.20 -5.42
CA GLY A 152 10.00 17.17 -5.05
C GLY A 152 9.85 16.72 -3.60
N VAL A 153 9.82 17.67 -2.65
CA VAL A 153 9.63 17.38 -1.21
C VAL A 153 8.28 16.73 -0.97
N GLN A 154 7.21 17.24 -1.57
CA GLN A 154 5.88 16.67 -1.43
C GLN A 154 5.82 15.22 -1.91
N LEU A 155 6.36 14.91 -3.10
CA LEU A 155 6.38 13.56 -3.64
C LEU A 155 7.23 12.62 -2.78
N ALA A 156 8.37 13.10 -2.28
CA ALA A 156 9.24 12.35 -1.38
C ALA A 156 8.54 12.02 -0.06
N VAL A 157 7.93 13.01 0.58
CA VAL A 157 7.17 12.82 1.84
C VAL A 157 5.96 11.91 1.61
N PHE A 158 5.24 12.08 0.49
CA PHE A 158 4.13 11.21 0.13
C PHE A 158 4.60 9.75 -0.05
N GLY A 159 5.71 9.53 -0.76
CA GLY A 159 6.30 8.21 -0.97
C GLY A 159 6.77 7.55 0.32
N ILE A 160 7.53 8.27 1.16
CA ILE A 160 7.94 7.79 2.48
C ILE A 160 6.71 7.40 3.29
N TYR A 161 5.71 8.27 3.37
CA TYR A 161 4.53 8.00 4.21
C TYR A 161 3.69 6.84 3.67
N MET A 162 3.44 6.76 2.36
CA MET A 162 2.75 5.61 1.78
C MET A 162 3.52 4.32 2.04
N GLY A 163 4.79 4.25 1.62
CA GLY A 163 5.59 3.02 1.77
C GLY A 163 5.78 2.58 3.22
N ALA A 164 5.99 3.53 4.14
CA ALA A 164 6.13 3.27 5.57
C ALA A 164 4.84 2.78 6.24
N SER A 165 3.66 2.98 5.64
CA SER A 165 2.39 2.51 6.19
C SER A 165 1.95 1.14 5.67
N PHE A 166 2.36 0.74 4.46
CA PHE A 166 2.00 -0.58 3.88
C PHE A 166 3.09 -1.63 4.07
N ALA A 167 4.34 -1.28 3.76
CA ALA A 167 5.42 -2.25 3.68
C ALA A 167 5.68 -2.99 5.00
N PRO A 168 5.61 -2.35 6.19
CA PRO A 168 5.83 -3.04 7.47
C PRO A 168 4.98 -4.27 7.72
N ASN A 169 3.81 -4.39 7.10
CA ASN A 169 2.88 -5.47 7.39
C ASN A 169 3.12 -6.77 6.59
N HIS A 170 3.85 -6.69 5.47
CA HIS A 170 4.09 -7.86 4.60
C HIS A 170 5.58 -8.11 4.32
N LYS A 171 6.43 -7.07 4.37
CA LYS A 171 7.87 -7.24 4.11
C LYS A 171 8.49 -8.21 5.11
N GLY A 172 9.27 -9.18 4.63
CA GLY A 172 9.90 -10.19 5.48
C GLY A 172 8.97 -11.28 6.00
N MET A 173 7.68 -11.24 5.67
CA MET A 173 6.75 -12.35 5.95
C MET A 173 6.96 -13.49 4.94
N PRO A 174 6.60 -14.75 5.27
CA PRO A 174 6.73 -15.89 4.39
C PRO A 174 6.17 -15.66 2.98
N LEU A 175 6.90 -16.16 1.98
CA LEU A 175 6.43 -16.26 0.60
C LEU A 175 5.72 -17.61 0.40
N VAL A 176 4.57 -17.57 -0.28
CA VAL A 176 3.78 -18.75 -0.59
C VAL A 176 4.08 -19.19 -2.02
N PRO A 177 4.51 -20.45 -2.26
CA PRO A 177 4.68 -20.99 -3.60
C PRO A 177 3.39 -20.92 -4.43
N ALA A 178 3.52 -20.81 -5.75
CA ALA A 178 2.36 -20.60 -6.65
C ALA A 178 1.35 -21.77 -6.61
N ASP A 179 1.84 -22.97 -6.36
CA ASP A 179 1.13 -24.26 -6.31
C ASP A 179 0.70 -24.67 -4.89
N ALA A 180 1.16 -23.96 -3.86
CA ALA A 180 0.84 -24.26 -2.47
C ALA A 180 -0.66 -24.06 -2.19
N ARG A 181 -1.28 -25.11 -1.63
CA ARG A 181 -2.67 -25.09 -1.17
C ARG A 181 -2.70 -24.70 0.30
N ILE A 182 -2.99 -23.43 0.55
CA ILE A 182 -3.22 -22.85 1.88
C ILE A 182 -4.63 -22.25 1.86
N ASP A 183 -5.41 -22.55 2.90
CA ASP A 183 -6.74 -21.97 3.07
C ASP A 183 -6.68 -20.44 3.20
N PHE A 184 -7.83 -19.78 3.03
CA PHE A 184 -7.89 -18.33 3.05
C PHE A 184 -7.39 -17.74 4.38
N PHE A 185 -7.84 -18.29 5.51
CA PHE A 185 -7.51 -17.76 6.84
C PHE A 185 -6.01 -17.86 7.11
N SER A 186 -5.44 -19.06 6.98
CA SER A 186 -4.02 -19.30 7.19
C SER A 186 -3.17 -18.45 6.25
N ARG A 187 -3.59 -18.24 5.00
CA ARG A 187 -2.87 -17.37 4.07
C ARG A 187 -2.81 -15.93 4.58
N GLN A 188 -3.95 -15.34 4.94
CA GLN A 188 -3.98 -13.95 5.41
C GLN A 188 -3.16 -13.77 6.69
N VAL A 189 -3.25 -14.71 7.63
CA VAL A 189 -2.54 -14.64 8.92
C VAL A 189 -1.03 -14.87 8.77
N LEU A 190 -0.61 -15.88 8.00
CA LEU A 190 0.80 -16.27 7.93
C LEU A 190 1.65 -15.32 7.07
N THR A 191 1.03 -14.70 6.06
CA THR A 191 1.73 -13.78 5.14
C THR A 191 1.68 -12.32 5.58
N GLY A 192 0.92 -12.02 6.65
CA GLY A 192 0.75 -10.70 7.20
C GLY A 192 1.20 -10.62 8.65
N ARG A 193 1.33 -9.41 9.16
CA ARG A 193 1.54 -9.14 10.58
C ARG A 193 0.90 -7.84 10.98
N ASN A 194 0.67 -7.70 12.28
CA ASN A 194 0.24 -6.44 12.87
C ASN A 194 1.42 -5.65 13.41
N VAL A 195 1.36 -4.32 13.25
CA VAL A 195 2.40 -3.38 13.71
C VAL A 195 1.87 -2.61 14.90
N LEU A 196 2.16 -3.10 16.11
CA LEU A 196 1.55 -2.59 17.34
C LEU A 196 2.57 -1.87 18.23
N ALA A 197 2.09 -0.85 18.94
CA ALA A 197 2.79 -0.20 20.03
C ALA A 197 2.55 -0.95 21.35
N ARG A 198 3.34 -0.59 22.37
CA ARG A 198 3.24 -1.17 23.72
C ARG A 198 1.99 -0.73 24.49
N SER A 199 1.42 0.42 24.15
CA SER A 199 0.26 0.99 24.84
C SER A 199 -0.93 1.15 23.92
N SER A 200 -2.14 1.16 24.49
CA SER A 200 -3.38 1.41 23.74
C SER A 200 -3.38 2.78 23.06
N PHE A 201 -2.88 3.81 23.75
CA PHE A 201 -2.70 5.14 23.15
C PHE A 201 -1.74 5.10 21.95
N GLY A 202 -0.60 4.40 22.09
CA GLY A 202 0.33 4.20 20.98
C GLY A 202 -0.32 3.48 19.80
N ASN A 203 -1.17 2.48 20.04
CA ASN A 203 -1.93 1.80 18.99
C ASN A 203 -2.94 2.73 18.31
N SER A 204 -3.58 3.63 19.05
CA SER A 204 -4.48 4.65 18.46
C SER A 204 -3.71 5.61 17.54
N VAL A 205 -2.53 6.07 17.97
CA VAL A 205 -1.63 6.90 17.15
C VAL A 205 -1.20 6.14 15.90
N LEU A 206 -0.79 4.87 16.03
CA LEU A 206 -0.44 4.04 14.87
C LEU A 206 -1.63 3.83 13.94
N SER A 207 -2.83 3.61 14.45
CA SER A 207 -4.05 3.51 13.62
C SER A 207 -4.32 4.78 12.82
N HIS A 208 -4.02 5.95 13.38
CA HIS A 208 -4.11 7.20 12.62
C HIS A 208 -3.03 7.29 11.54
N VAL A 209 -1.77 7.02 11.90
CA VAL A 209 -0.62 7.13 10.96
C VAL A 209 -0.71 6.09 9.84
N TYR A 210 -1.11 4.85 10.15
CA TYR A 210 -1.19 3.75 9.19
C TYR A 210 -2.55 3.68 8.48
N GLY A 211 -3.53 4.53 8.83
CA GLY A 211 -4.88 4.43 8.29
C GLY A 211 -5.58 3.11 8.69
N GLY A 212 -5.29 2.59 9.87
CA GLY A 212 -5.80 1.31 10.38
C GLY A 212 -5.04 0.07 9.92
N LEU A 213 -4.09 0.23 8.99
CA LEU A 213 -3.30 -0.88 8.42
C LEU A 213 -2.27 -1.45 9.40
N ASN A 214 -2.09 -0.85 10.57
CA ASN A 214 -1.37 -1.49 11.66
C ASN A 214 -2.04 -2.80 12.14
N TYR A 215 -3.32 -3.00 11.82
CA TYR A 215 -4.07 -4.25 11.99
C TYR A 215 -4.28 -4.95 10.64
N GLN A 216 -3.18 -5.25 9.94
CA GLN A 216 -3.21 -5.82 8.58
C GLN A 216 -3.89 -7.18 8.50
N VAL A 217 -3.67 -8.06 9.48
CA VAL A 217 -4.23 -9.42 9.46
C VAL A 217 -5.76 -9.35 9.42
N GLU A 218 -6.36 -8.53 10.29
CA GLU A 218 -7.81 -8.33 10.34
C GLU A 218 -8.33 -7.58 9.12
N HIS A 219 -7.58 -6.60 8.64
CA HIS A 219 -7.90 -5.90 7.39
C HIS A 219 -8.00 -6.85 6.19
N HIS A 220 -7.11 -7.85 6.13
CA HIS A 220 -7.13 -8.87 5.07
C HIS A 220 -8.24 -9.91 5.25
N LEU A 221 -8.51 -10.32 6.50
CA LEU A 221 -9.60 -11.27 6.79
C LEU A 221 -10.97 -10.64 6.58
N PHE A 222 -11.13 -9.35 6.90
CA PHE A 222 -12.41 -8.64 6.89
C PHE A 222 -12.29 -7.29 6.18
N PRO A 223 -12.00 -7.26 4.86
CA PRO A 223 -11.71 -6.03 4.15
C PRO A 223 -12.85 -5.01 4.19
N ALA A 224 -14.12 -5.45 4.26
CA ALA A 224 -15.25 -4.53 4.36
C ALA A 224 -15.48 -3.94 5.77
N MET A 225 -14.69 -4.36 6.77
CA MET A 225 -14.85 -3.90 8.14
C MET A 225 -14.31 -2.47 8.33
N PRO A 226 -15.07 -1.56 8.97
CA PRO A 226 -14.56 -0.23 9.31
C PRO A 226 -13.31 -0.32 10.20
N ARG A 227 -12.29 0.49 9.89
CA ARG A 227 -11.00 0.47 10.60
C ARG A 227 -11.10 0.62 12.12
N ALA A 228 -12.14 1.29 12.62
CA ALA A 228 -12.38 1.50 14.05
C ALA A 228 -12.59 0.18 14.81
N ASN A 229 -13.03 -0.88 14.13
CA ASN A 229 -13.33 -2.17 14.73
C ASN A 229 -12.15 -3.14 14.68
N LEU A 230 -11.11 -2.87 13.87
CA LEU A 230 -10.00 -3.79 13.67
C LEU A 230 -9.25 -4.11 14.97
N ALA A 231 -9.07 -3.13 15.85
CA ALA A 231 -8.45 -3.36 17.16
C ALA A 231 -9.26 -4.32 18.04
N GLY A 232 -10.58 -4.26 17.98
CA GLY A 232 -11.47 -5.19 18.69
C GLY A 232 -11.37 -6.61 18.11
N VAL A 233 -11.44 -6.72 16.79
CA VAL A 233 -11.39 -8.00 16.09
C VAL A 233 -10.02 -8.66 16.18
N SER A 234 -8.95 -7.89 16.28
CA SER A 234 -7.59 -8.44 16.45
C SER A 234 -7.44 -9.28 17.71
N ARG A 235 -8.17 -8.93 18.79
CA ARG A 235 -8.20 -9.73 20.01
C ARG A 235 -8.86 -11.08 19.78
N ILE A 236 -9.96 -11.11 19.01
CA ILE A 236 -10.69 -12.34 18.68
C ILE A 236 -9.84 -13.23 17.77
N VAL A 237 -9.30 -12.67 16.68
CA VAL A 237 -8.45 -13.41 15.73
C VAL A 237 -7.20 -13.95 16.42
N ARG A 238 -6.56 -13.18 17.30
CA ARG A 238 -5.40 -13.63 18.06
C ARG A 238 -5.74 -14.79 19.01
N SER A 239 -6.87 -14.73 19.71
CA SER A 239 -7.33 -15.83 20.56
C SER A 239 -7.61 -17.10 19.76
N TYR A 240 -8.29 -16.96 18.62
CA TYR A 240 -8.54 -18.09 17.71
C TYR A 240 -7.24 -18.70 17.19
N CYS A 241 -6.28 -17.88 16.77
CA CYS A 241 -4.97 -18.36 16.35
C CYS A 241 -4.25 -19.11 17.48
N ALA A 242 -4.32 -18.63 18.72
CA ALA A 242 -3.70 -19.30 19.87
C ALA A 242 -4.35 -20.66 20.16
N GLU A 243 -5.68 -20.75 20.14
CA GLU A 243 -6.44 -22.00 20.34
C GLU A 243 -6.07 -23.05 19.28
N HIS A 244 -5.93 -22.63 18.02
CA HIS A 244 -5.62 -23.51 16.89
C HIS A 244 -4.11 -23.63 16.58
N ARG A 245 -3.24 -23.06 17.42
CA ARG A 245 -1.77 -23.07 17.25
C ARG A 245 -1.30 -22.52 15.90
N ILE A 246 -2.01 -21.51 15.38
CA ILE A 246 -1.64 -20.78 14.17
C ILE A 246 -0.74 -19.59 14.57
N PRO A 247 0.47 -19.46 14.01
CA PRO A 247 1.34 -18.32 14.28
C PRO A 247 0.70 -16.98 13.91
N TYR A 248 0.45 -16.13 14.90
CA TYR A 248 -0.05 -14.77 14.71
C TYR A 248 1.08 -13.78 14.99
N THR A 249 1.59 -13.13 13.93
CA THR A 249 2.79 -12.30 14.01
C THR A 249 2.47 -10.86 14.37
N VAL A 250 3.16 -10.34 15.39
CA VAL A 250 3.11 -8.94 15.81
C VAL A 250 4.53 -8.39 15.89
N ALA A 251 4.73 -7.17 15.43
CA ALA A 251 5.99 -6.44 15.59
C ALA A 251 5.73 -5.00 15.98
N SER A 252 6.69 -4.35 16.63
CA SER A 252 6.75 -2.90 16.69
C SER A 252 7.22 -2.33 15.35
N VAL A 253 6.99 -1.02 15.15
CA VAL A 253 7.50 -0.28 13.99
C VAL A 253 9.01 -0.48 13.83
N ARG A 254 9.76 -0.39 14.95
CA ARG A 254 11.21 -0.57 14.96
C ARG A 254 11.63 -2.00 14.58
N GLU A 255 10.99 -3.02 15.15
CA GLU A 255 11.29 -4.42 14.84
C GLU A 255 11.00 -4.73 13.37
N SER A 256 9.88 -4.26 12.85
CA SER A 256 9.56 -4.43 11.43
C SER A 256 10.66 -3.83 10.56
N TYR A 257 11.11 -2.60 10.82
CA TYR A 257 12.20 -1.98 10.04
C TYR A 257 13.56 -2.65 10.22
N ALA A 258 13.90 -3.14 11.41
CA ALA A 258 15.16 -3.86 11.64
C ALA A 258 15.26 -5.12 10.74
N GLN A 259 14.15 -5.82 10.52
CA GLN A 259 14.10 -7.01 9.67
C GLN A 259 14.42 -6.78 8.19
N VAL A 260 14.46 -5.53 7.73
CA VAL A 260 14.84 -5.21 6.34
C VAL A 260 16.36 -5.16 6.17
N ILE A 261 17.11 -5.02 7.26
CA ILE A 261 18.57 -4.86 7.27
C ILE A 261 19.29 -6.08 7.88
N SER A 262 18.59 -6.88 8.69
CA SER A 262 19.07 -8.17 9.23
C SER A 262 18.93 -9.30 8.23
#